data_AF-A0A2V7T4M7-F1
#
_entry.id   AF-A0A2V7T4M7-F1
#
_cell.length_a   1.000
_cell.length_b   1.000
_cell.length_c   1.000
_cell.angle_alpha   90.00
_cell.angle_beta   90.00
_cell.angle_gamma   90.00
#
_symmetry.space_group_name_H-M   'P 1'
#
loop_
_entity.id
_entity.type
_entity.pdbx_description
1 polymer ?
#
loop_
_entity_poly.entity_id
_entity_poly.type
_entity_poly.pdbx_seq_one_letter_code
_entity_poly.pdbx_strand_id
1 'polypeptide(L)'
;MRRGAWYRVVDLTPVEAYLDVNHRLLHIPRAFVQVLPLRPPLWSIVAGPRSGDGAGAPRVYGVCPSCCSRTPIGGKVRTLRCARCHGVFAVGWSDSPWRAFEVLAGRPTAGMLARARTTALRALATAFGLSG
;
A
#
# COMPACT_ATOMS: atom_id res chain seq x y z
N MET A 1 -3.44 -11.47 -8.22
CA MET A 1 -3.09 -10.30 -7.37
C MET A 1 -2.14 -10.74 -6.26
N ARG A 2 -1.20 -9.90 -5.81
CA ARG A 2 -0.31 -10.18 -4.67
C ARG A 2 -0.78 -9.39 -3.46
N ARG A 3 -0.96 -10.07 -2.31
CA ARG A 3 -1.27 -9.41 -1.02
C ARG A 3 -0.20 -8.37 -0.69
N GLY A 4 -0.63 -7.18 -0.27
CA GLY A 4 0.23 -6.03 0.05
C GLY A 4 0.75 -5.23 -1.15
N ALA A 5 0.51 -5.67 -2.39
CA ALA A 5 0.89 -4.91 -3.58
C ALA A 5 -0.17 -3.85 -3.94
N TRP A 6 0.28 -2.80 -4.63
CA TRP A 6 -0.56 -1.67 -5.05
C TRP A 6 -1.02 -1.82 -6.50
N TYR A 7 -2.32 -1.70 -6.71
CA TYR A 7 -2.95 -1.79 -8.03
C TYR A 7 -3.75 -0.52 -8.31
N ARG A 8 -3.86 -0.15 -9.60
CA ARG A 8 -4.73 0.94 -10.00
C ARG A 8 -6.18 0.45 -9.96
N VAL A 9 -7.03 1.20 -9.26
CA VAL A 9 -8.47 1.02 -9.33
C VAL A 9 -8.94 1.61 -10.66
N VAL A 10 -9.61 0.79 -11.47
CA VAL A 10 -10.25 1.18 -12.73
C VAL A 10 -11.66 1.65 -12.46
N ASP A 11 -12.40 0.90 -11.65
CA ASP A 11 -13.74 1.24 -11.18
C ASP A 11 -13.97 0.71 -9.77
N LEU A 12 -14.86 1.36 -9.03
CA LEU A 12 -15.14 1.08 -7.63
C LEU A 12 -16.62 1.29 -7.31
N THR A 13 -17.27 0.24 -6.82
CA THR A 13 -18.63 0.32 -6.28
C THR A 13 -18.61 0.06 -4.77
N PRO A 14 -19.75 0.17 -4.06
CA PRO A 14 -19.82 -0.18 -2.65
C PRO A 14 -19.45 -1.64 -2.34
N VAL A 15 -19.60 -2.56 -3.30
CA VAL A 15 -19.41 -4.02 -3.08
C VAL A 15 -18.36 -4.65 -3.99
N GLU A 16 -18.03 -4.03 -5.12
CA GLU A 16 -17.05 -4.52 -6.09
C GLU A 16 -15.88 -3.55 -6.32
N ALA A 17 -14.72 -4.11 -6.67
CA ALA A 17 -13.56 -3.38 -7.12
C ALA A 17 -13.02 -3.97 -8.43
N TYR A 18 -12.75 -3.11 -9.39
CA TYR A 18 -12.12 -3.45 -10.66
C TYR A 18 -10.70 -2.90 -10.67
N LEU A 19 -9.72 -3.79 -10.77
CA LEU A 19 -8.30 -3.46 -10.66
C LEU A 19 -7.58 -3.71 -11.98
N ASP A 20 -6.65 -2.82 -12.35
CA ASP A 20 -5.63 -3.14 -13.35
C ASP A 20 -4.49 -3.91 -12.67
N VAL A 21 -4.37 -5.20 -13.03
CA VAL A 21 -3.35 -6.13 -12.55
C VAL A 21 -2.55 -6.63 -13.75
N ASN A 22 -1.34 -6.10 -13.93
CA ASN A 22 -0.46 -6.43 -15.06
C ASN A 22 -1.16 -6.25 -16.41
N HIS A 23 -1.83 -5.11 -16.62
CA HIS A 23 -2.58 -4.77 -17.84
C HIS A 23 -3.80 -5.66 -18.10
N ARG A 24 -4.33 -6.30 -17.05
CA ARG A 24 -5.56 -7.09 -17.10
C ARG A 24 -6.54 -6.59 -16.06
N LEU A 25 -7.81 -6.48 -16.45
CA LEU A 25 -8.89 -6.13 -15.54
C LEU A 25 -9.17 -7.33 -14.63
N LEU A 26 -9.08 -7.12 -13.32
CA LEU A 26 -9.42 -8.09 -12.29
C LEU A 26 -10.59 -7.57 -11.45
N HIS A 27 -11.64 -8.37 -11.38
CA HIS A 27 -12.83 -8.12 -10.57
C HIS A 27 -12.74 -8.87 -9.24
N ILE A 28 -12.91 -8.17 -8.11
CA ILE A 28 -12.89 -8.74 -6.77
C ILE A 28 -13.86 -8.01 -5.82
N PRO A 29 -14.30 -8.65 -4.72
CA PRO A 29 -15.06 -7.99 -3.68
C PRO A 29 -14.32 -6.76 -3.11
N ARG A 30 -15.04 -5.65 -2.94
CA ARG A 30 -14.53 -4.40 -2.36
C ARG A 30 -13.87 -4.61 -1.00
N ALA A 31 -14.36 -5.57 -0.21
CA ALA A 31 -13.84 -5.90 1.11
C ALA A 31 -12.39 -6.41 1.11
N PHE A 32 -11.86 -6.86 -0.03
CA PHE A 32 -10.50 -7.41 -0.13
C PHE A 32 -9.43 -6.34 -0.38
N VAL A 33 -9.82 -5.07 -0.57
CA VAL A 33 -8.90 -3.99 -0.87
C VAL A 33 -9.03 -2.81 0.08
N GLN A 34 -7.89 -2.21 0.35
CA GLN A 34 -7.80 -0.86 0.88
C GLN A 34 -7.57 0.09 -0.30
N VAL A 35 -8.33 1.18 -0.36
CA VAL A 35 -8.24 2.15 -1.46
C VAL A 35 -7.64 3.43 -0.92
N LEU A 36 -6.50 3.83 -1.48
CA LEU A 36 -5.86 5.10 -1.20
C LEU A 36 -5.91 6.01 -2.44
N PRO A 37 -5.95 7.34 -2.25
CA PRO A 37 -5.96 8.32 -3.35
C PRO A 37 -4.64 8.38 -4.15
N LEU A 38 -3.57 7.83 -3.59
CA LEU A 38 -2.27 7.65 -4.23
C LEU A 38 -1.62 6.38 -3.71
N ARG A 39 -0.78 5.79 -4.56
CA ARG A 39 0.18 4.78 -4.13
C ARG A 39 1.20 5.43 -3.20
N PRO A 40 1.26 5.08 -1.91
CA PRO A 40 2.29 5.60 -1.02
C PRO A 40 3.68 5.05 -1.44
N PRO A 41 4.75 5.85 -1.36
CA PRO A 41 6.11 5.40 -1.64
C PRO A 41 6.68 4.61 -0.45
N LEU A 42 5.91 3.66 0.08
CA LEU A 42 6.23 2.89 1.27
C LEU A 42 6.16 1.39 1.03
N TRP A 43 7.01 0.66 1.73
CA TRP A 43 6.86 -0.78 1.84
C TRP A 43 5.57 -1.14 2.57
N SER A 44 4.73 -1.96 1.93
CA SER A 44 3.55 -2.56 2.59
C SER A 44 4.00 -3.76 3.40
N ILE A 45 3.61 -3.81 4.67
CA ILE A 45 3.94 -4.92 5.58
C ILE A 45 2.85 -5.97 5.53
N VAL A 46 3.24 -7.24 5.30
CA VAL A 46 2.32 -8.37 5.26
C VAL A 46 2.76 -9.43 6.25
N ALA A 47 1.84 -9.82 7.13
CA ALA A 47 2.01 -11.04 7.93
C ALA A 47 1.93 -12.25 6.99
N GLY A 48 3.03 -13.00 6.89
CA GLY A 48 3.09 -14.28 6.21
C GLY A 48 2.39 -15.39 6.99
N PRO A 49 2.29 -16.59 6.40
CA PRO A 49 1.79 -17.77 7.10
C PRO A 49 2.64 -18.02 8.36
N ARG A 50 2.00 -18.40 9.48
CA ARG A 50 2.74 -18.92 10.62
C ARG A 50 3.44 -20.21 10.18
N SER A 51 4.70 -20.40 10.54
CA SER A 51 5.34 -21.70 10.42
C SER A 51 4.54 -22.72 11.27
N GLY A 52 4.32 -23.92 10.74
CA GLY A 52 3.39 -24.92 11.29
C GLY A 52 3.77 -25.52 12.64
N ASP A 53 4.92 -25.13 13.18
CA ASP A 53 5.52 -25.57 14.45
C ASP A 53 5.06 -24.76 15.67
N GLY A 54 4.09 -23.85 15.53
CA GLY A 54 3.35 -23.23 16.64
C GLY A 54 4.13 -22.21 17.49
N ALA A 55 5.46 -22.30 17.52
CA ALA A 55 6.35 -21.53 18.41
C ALA A 55 7.04 -20.31 17.76
N GLY A 56 6.93 -20.13 16.44
CA GLY A 56 7.59 -19.03 15.71
C GLY A 56 6.77 -17.74 15.61
N ALA A 57 7.44 -16.59 15.77
CA ALA A 57 6.87 -15.29 15.38
C ALA A 57 6.42 -15.33 13.91
N PRO A 58 5.28 -14.73 13.53
CA PRO A 58 4.80 -14.75 12.15
C PRO A 58 5.86 -14.16 11.21
N ARG A 59 6.18 -14.86 10.12
CA ARG A 59 7.15 -14.37 9.13
C ARG A 59 6.59 -13.13 8.47
N VAL A 60 7.18 -11.96 8.73
CA VAL A 60 6.76 -10.70 8.12
C VAL A 60 7.56 -10.46 6.84
N TYR A 61 6.88 -9.99 5.79
CA TYR A 61 7.56 -9.54 4.58
C TYR A 61 7.03 -8.18 4.12
N GLY A 62 7.90 -7.42 3.48
CA GLY A 62 7.57 -6.19 2.80
C GLY A 62 7.24 -6.42 1.34
N VAL A 63 6.35 -5.60 0.79
CA VAL A 63 6.12 -5.48 -0.66
C VAL A 63 6.61 -4.11 -1.14
N CYS A 64 7.52 -4.12 -2.12
CA CYS A 64 8.11 -2.90 -2.65
C CYS A 64 7.04 -2.02 -3.32
N PRO A 65 6.96 -0.71 -3.00
CA PRO A 65 5.97 0.19 -3.60
C PRO A 65 6.17 0.40 -5.10
N SER A 66 7.41 0.30 -5.58
CA SER A 66 7.74 0.52 -6.99
C SER A 66 7.44 -0.72 -7.85
N CYS A 67 8.06 -1.87 -7.53
CA CYS A 67 8.05 -3.05 -8.41
C CYS A 67 7.30 -4.27 -7.86
N CYS A 68 6.63 -4.15 -6.70
CA CYS A 68 5.88 -5.21 -6.04
C CYS A 68 6.68 -6.47 -5.67
N SER A 69 8.03 -6.42 -5.69
CA SER A 69 8.86 -7.53 -5.19
C SER A 69 8.67 -7.72 -3.69
N ARG A 70 8.73 -8.96 -3.24
CA ARG A 70 8.71 -9.29 -1.81
C ARG A 70 10.12 -9.28 -1.25
N THR A 71 10.26 -8.81 -0.02
CA THR A 71 11.51 -8.86 0.72
C THR A 71 11.20 -9.28 2.15
N PRO A 72 11.85 -10.32 2.70
CA PRO A 72 11.74 -10.64 4.12
C PRO A 72 12.12 -9.42 4.96
N ILE A 73 11.35 -9.12 6.01
CA ILE A 73 11.65 -8.01 6.91
C ILE A 73 11.94 -8.58 8.30
N GLY A 74 13.13 -8.30 8.80
CA GLY A 74 13.53 -8.56 10.18
C GLY A 74 13.50 -7.26 11.00
N GLY A 75 12.85 -7.29 12.16
CA GLY A 75 12.78 -6.15 13.08
C GLY A 75 12.01 -4.93 12.55
N LYS A 76 11.96 -3.85 13.34
CA LYS A 76 11.31 -2.58 12.98
C LYS A 76 12.29 -1.63 12.28
N VAL A 77 12.66 -1.95 11.03
CA VAL A 77 13.51 -1.08 10.20
C VAL A 77 12.73 0.13 9.66
N ARG A 78 13.35 1.32 9.61
CA ARG A 78 12.67 2.55 9.12
C ARG A 78 12.64 2.66 7.59
N THR A 79 13.68 2.17 6.91
CA THR A 79 13.79 2.15 5.45
C THR A 79 14.30 0.78 4.97
N LEU A 80 14.01 0.44 3.72
CA LEU A 80 14.46 -0.80 3.10
C LEU A 80 14.78 -0.59 1.62
N ARG A 81 15.88 -1.20 1.16
CA ARG A 81 16.29 -1.21 -0.25
C ARG A 81 15.69 -2.42 -0.96
N CYS A 82 15.10 -2.18 -2.13
CA CYS A 82 14.55 -3.26 -2.95
C CYS A 82 15.66 -4.02 -3.67
N ALA A 83 15.72 -5.34 -3.54
CA ALA A 83 16.70 -6.16 -4.27
C ALA A 83 16.45 -6.20 -5.79
N ARG A 84 15.22 -5.92 -6.25
CA ARG A 84 14.83 -5.98 -7.67
C ARG A 84 14.98 -4.64 -8.40
N CYS A 85 14.45 -3.55 -7.86
CA CYS A 85 14.51 -2.23 -8.51
C CYS A 85 15.51 -1.27 -7.85
N HIS A 86 16.23 -1.71 -6.82
CA HIS A 86 17.25 -0.96 -6.09
C HIS A 86 16.80 0.33 -5.38
N GLY A 87 15.54 0.73 -5.51
CA GLY A 87 14.96 1.87 -4.81
C GLY A 87 14.95 1.68 -3.29
N VAL A 88 15.18 2.78 -2.57
CA VAL A 88 15.13 2.85 -1.11
C VAL A 88 13.85 3.58 -0.72
N PHE A 89 13.04 2.96 0.14
CA PHE A 89 11.75 3.50 0.56
C PHE A 89 11.57 3.33 2.06
N ALA A 90 10.79 4.21 2.67
CA ALA A 90 10.39 4.06 4.06
C ALA A 90 9.46 2.85 4.24
N VAL A 91 9.45 2.29 5.45
CA VAL A 91 8.64 1.12 5.79
C VAL A 91 7.37 1.56 6.51
N GLY A 92 6.22 1.17 5.96
CA GLY A 92 4.90 1.53 6.47
C GLY A 92 4.49 0.70 7.69
N TRP A 93 5.21 0.83 8.80
CA TRP A 93 4.75 0.29 10.09
C TRP A 93 3.47 1.01 10.56
N SER A 94 2.80 0.48 11.58
CA SER A 94 1.52 0.97 12.14
C SER A 94 1.46 2.48 12.40
N ASP A 95 2.61 3.10 12.64
CA ASP A 95 2.72 4.51 13.04
C ASP A 95 3.03 5.41 11.82
N SER A 96 2.92 4.87 10.61
CA SER A 96 3.15 5.60 9.37
C SER A 96 2.09 6.68 9.16
N PRO A 97 2.48 7.93 8.81
CA PRO A 97 1.54 9.04 8.56
C PRO A 97 0.53 8.73 7.43
N TRP A 98 0.79 7.69 6.65
CA TRP A 98 -0.06 7.22 5.56
C TRP A 98 -1.34 6.51 6.01
N ARG A 99 -1.42 6.07 7.27
CA ARG A 99 -2.66 5.53 7.84
C ARG A 99 -3.80 6.55 7.87
N ALA A 100 -3.50 7.85 7.86
CA ALA A 100 -4.53 8.89 7.75
C ALA A 100 -5.38 8.76 6.46
N PHE A 101 -4.90 8.03 5.45
CA PHE A 101 -5.59 7.79 4.19
C PHE A 101 -6.22 6.39 4.09
N GLU A 102 -6.21 5.61 5.17
CA GLU A 102 -6.74 4.22 5.22
C GLU A 102 -8.28 4.17 5.16
N VAL A 103 -8.96 5.31 5.10
CA VAL A 103 -10.42 5.40 5.16
C VAL A 103 -10.99 5.80 3.82
N LEU A 104 -11.69 4.86 3.14
CA LEU A 104 -12.87 5.13 2.31
C LEU A 104 -13.66 3.83 2.14
N ALA A 105 -14.39 3.39 3.18
CA ALA A 105 -15.26 2.21 3.13
C ALA A 105 -16.57 2.44 2.34
N GLY A 106 -16.70 3.53 1.59
CA GLY A 106 -17.87 3.85 0.78
C GLY A 106 -17.50 4.41 -0.59
N ARG A 107 -18.50 4.56 -1.47
CA ARG A 107 -18.33 5.28 -2.75
C ARG A 107 -17.88 6.71 -2.42
N PRO A 108 -16.68 7.14 -2.82
CA PRO A 108 -16.28 8.52 -2.61
C PRO A 108 -17.22 9.43 -3.39
N THR A 109 -17.68 10.50 -2.75
CA THR A 109 -18.41 11.55 -3.48
C THR A 109 -17.54 12.11 -4.59
N ALA A 110 -18.18 12.58 -5.67
CA ALA A 110 -17.46 13.17 -6.79
C ALA A 110 -16.48 14.26 -6.30
N GLY A 111 -15.21 14.15 -6.70
CA GLY A 111 -14.15 15.09 -6.29
C GLY A 111 -13.51 14.84 -4.92
N MET A 112 -14.05 13.97 -4.05
CA MET A 112 -13.45 13.65 -2.75
C MET A 112 -12.08 12.99 -2.90
N LEU A 113 -11.95 12.02 -3.82
CA LEU A 113 -10.66 11.38 -4.12
C LEU A 113 -9.63 12.38 -4.66
N ALA A 114 -10.07 13.34 -5.48
CA ALA A 114 -9.20 14.38 -6.02
C ALA A 114 -8.68 15.29 -4.90
N ARG A 115 -9.56 15.73 -3.98
CA ARG A 115 -9.17 16.51 -2.79
C ARG A 115 -8.24 15.73 -1.87
N ALA A 116 -8.57 14.48 -1.57
CA ALA A 116 -7.73 13.60 -0.75
C ALA A 116 -6.35 13.39 -1.39
N ARG A 117 -6.28 13.23 -2.72
CA ARG A 117 -5.03 13.18 -3.47
C ARG A 117 -4.23 14.47 -3.33
N THR A 118 -4.85 15.64 -3.50
CA THR A 118 -4.18 16.93 -3.33
C THR A 118 -3.62 17.10 -1.92
N THR A 119 -4.41 16.78 -0.89
CA THR A 119 -3.97 16.83 0.52
C THR A 119 -2.79 15.91 0.77
N ALA A 120 -2.84 14.68 0.26
CA ALA A 120 -1.78 13.70 0.43
C ALA A 120 -0.50 14.06 -0.36
N LEU A 121 -0.62 14.66 -1.55
CA LEU A 121 0.53 15.20 -2.29
C LEU A 121 1.20 16.35 -1.53
N ARG A 122 0.42 17.23 -0.90
CA ARG A 122 0.96 18.27 -0.01
C ARG A 122 1.67 17.67 1.21
N ALA A 123 1.07 16.68 1.86
CA ALA A 123 1.68 15.99 2.99
C ALA A 123 3.00 15.29 2.59
N LEU A 124 3.09 14.72 1.38
CA LEU A 124 4.34 14.19 0.82
C LEU A 124 5.38 15.28 0.65
N ALA A 125 5.00 16.39 0.02
CA ALA A 125 5.90 17.49 -0.22
C ALA A 125 6.50 18.00 1.10
N THR A 126 5.67 18.17 2.13
CA THR A 126 6.12 18.57 3.47
C THR A 126 7.01 17.52 4.13
N ALA A 127 6.62 16.24 4.13
CA ALA A 127 7.36 15.17 4.79
C ALA A 127 8.75 14.90 4.17
N PHE A 128 8.92 15.22 2.89
CA PHE A 128 10.16 15.03 2.15
C PHE A 128 10.90 16.34 1.84
N GLY A 129 10.46 17.49 2.38
CA GLY A 129 11.13 18.78 2.15
C GLY A 129 11.10 19.25 0.70
N LEU A 130 10.08 18.86 -0.06
CA LEU A 130 9.88 19.23 -1.48
C LEU A 130 8.90 20.41 -1.63
N SER A 131 8.40 20.95 -0.53
CA SER A 131 7.67 22.22 -0.49
C SER A 131 8.71 23.34 -0.53
N GLY A 132 8.72 24.12 -1.62
CA GLY A 132 9.59 25.30 -1.76
C GLY A 132 9.37 26.34 -0.67
#